data_AF-A0A5C1MKW5-F1
#
_entry.id   AF-A0A5C1MKW5-F1
#
_cell.length_a   1.000
_cell.length_b   1.000
_cell.length_c   1.000
_cell.angle_alpha   90.00
_cell.angle_beta   90.00
_cell.angle_gamma   90.00
#
_symmetry.space_group_name_H-M   'P 1'
#
loop_
_entity.id
_entity.type
_entity.pdbx_description
1 polymer ?
#
loop_
_entity_poly.entity_id
_entity_poly.type
_entity_poly.pdbx_seq_one_letter_code
_entity_poly.pdbx_strand_id
1 'polypeptide(L)' 'MALSGIPKITDWSGAVVGKFYRPVKEAVTVRLDADVIHWLKRDGKGYQTRLNAILRREMERSGRKAA' A
#
# COMPACT_ATOMS: atom_id res chain seq x y z
N MET A 1 -38.25 -0.35 16.37
CA MET A 1 -37.40 0.69 16.98
C MET A 1 -36.79 1.53 15.87
N ALA A 2 -37.21 2.79 15.73
CA ALA A 2 -36.76 3.68 14.66
C ALA A 2 -35.58 4.54 15.14
N LEU A 3 -34.50 4.58 14.36
CA LEU A 3 -33.31 5.41 14.60
C LEU A 3 -33.57 6.87 14.16
N SER A 4 -34.56 7.55 14.77
CA SER A 4 -35.02 8.88 14.32
C SER A 4 -34.19 10.07 14.85
N GLY A 5 -33.11 9.84 15.59
CA GLY A 5 -32.33 10.87 16.28
C GLY A 5 -30.96 11.20 15.69
N ILE A 6 -30.60 10.66 14.52
CA ILE A 6 -29.26 10.86 13.94
C ILE A 6 -29.29 12.07 13.00
N PRO A 7 -28.53 13.16 13.28
CA PRO A 7 -28.47 14.30 12.38
C PRO A 7 -27.81 13.91 11.06
N LYS A 8 -28.37 14.38 9.94
CA LYS A 8 -27.82 14.12 8.60
C LYS A 8 -26.54 14.95 8.41
N ILE A 9 -25.40 14.27 8.31
CA ILE A 9 -24.14 14.91 7.91
C ILE A 9 -24.27 15.37 6.46
N THR A 10 -24.19 16.69 6.27
CA THR A 10 -24.33 17.37 4.97
C THR A 10 -23.03 18.02 4.52
N ASP A 11 -22.11 18.31 5.44
CA ASP A 11 -20.79 18.87 5.15
C ASP A 11 -19.73 17.76 5.13
N TRP A 12 -19.10 17.60 3.97
CA TRP A 12 -18.03 16.62 3.70
C TRP A 12 -16.72 17.30 3.30
N SER A 13 -16.61 18.62 3.46
CA SER A 13 -15.44 19.41 3.03
C SER A 13 -14.11 18.96 3.65
N GLY A 14 -14.14 18.39 4.87
CA GLY A 14 -12.97 17.84 5.57
C GLY A 14 -12.74 16.33 5.37
N ALA A 15 -13.52 15.66 4.51
CA ALA A 15 -13.44 14.21 4.34
C ALA A 15 -12.19 13.80 3.55
N VAL A 16 -11.38 12.92 4.14
CA VAL A 16 -10.20 12.34 3.48
C VAL A 16 -10.59 11.00 2.85
N VAL A 17 -10.78 10.99 1.54
CA VAL A 17 -10.99 9.75 0.77
C VAL A 17 -9.70 8.92 0.81
N GLY A 18 -9.82 7.63 1.13
CA GLY A 18 -8.68 6.71 1.10
C GLY A 18 -7.77 6.72 2.33
N LYS A 19 -8.11 7.44 3.42
CA LYS A 19 -7.33 7.42 4.68
C LYS A 19 -7.07 6.01 5.24
N PHE A 20 -7.99 5.08 4.96
CA PHE A 20 -7.92 3.69 5.39
C PHE A 20 -7.59 2.71 4.25
N TYR A 21 -7.35 3.20 3.03
CA TYR A 21 -6.97 2.32 1.93
C TYR A 21 -5.59 1.73 2.22
N ARG A 22 -5.58 0.41 2.46
CA ARG A 22 -4.38 -0.39 2.54
C ARG A 22 -4.34 -1.28 1.31
N PRO A 23 -3.34 -1.12 0.43
CA PRO A 23 -3.16 -2.04 -0.68
C PRO A 23 -3.07 -3.46 -0.15
N VAL A 24 -3.90 -4.34 -0.69
CA VAL A 24 -3.90 -5.76 -0.36
C VAL A 24 -2.58 -6.35 -0.82
N LYS A 25 -1.84 -6.99 0.08
CA LYS A 25 -0.60 -7.68 -0.25
C LYS A 25 -0.95 -9.10 -0.69
N GLU A 26 -0.60 -9.43 -1.92
CA GLU A 26 -0.71 -10.80 -2.42
C GLU A 26 0.61 -11.54 -2.18
N ALA A 27 0.52 -12.74 -1.61
CA ALA A 27 1.68 -13.60 -1.39
C ALA A 27 2.01 -14.33 -2.69
N VAL A 28 3.04 -13.86 -3.38
CA VAL A 28 3.54 -14.45 -4.62
C VAL A 28 4.95 -15.00 -4.43
N THR A 29 5.28 -16.08 -5.15
CA THR A 29 6.64 -16.62 -5.19
C THR A 29 7.38 -16.04 -6.39
N VAL A 30 8.49 -15.34 -6.15
CA VAL A 30 9.35 -14.76 -7.19
C VAL A 30 10.78 -15.26 -7.04
N ARG A 31 11.49 -15.39 -8.16
CA ARG A 31 12.94 -15.64 -8.17
C ARG A 31 13.67 -14.32 -8.41
N LEU A 32 14.71 -14.08 -7.64
CA LEU A 32 15.57 -12.89 -7.71
C LEU A 32 17.02 -13.35 -7.70
N ASP A 33 17.89 -12.57 -8.33
CA ASP A 33 19.32 -12.84 -8.36
C ASP A 33 19.93 -12.80 -6.95
N ALA A 34 20.97 -13.62 -6.74
CA ALA A 34 21.56 -13.84 -5.42
C ALA A 34 22.19 -12.56 -4.84
N ASP A 35 22.81 -11.75 -5.69
CA ASP A 35 23.40 -10.45 -5.35
C ASP A 35 22.33 -9.42 -4.96
N VAL A 36 21.21 -9.39 -5.67
CA VAL A 36 20.04 -8.54 -5.34
C VAL A 36 19.48 -8.92 -3.98
N ILE A 37 19.34 -10.22 -3.69
CA ILE A 37 18.90 -10.69 -2.37
C ILE A 37 19.90 -10.31 -1.28
N HIS A 38 21.20 -10.45 -1.54
CA HIS A 38 22.24 -10.08 -0.60
C HIS A 38 22.20 -8.57 -0.30
N TRP A 39 22.10 -7.74 -1.34
CA TRP A 39 21.96 -6.29 -1.23
C TRP A 39 20.69 -5.90 -0.46
N LEU A 40 19.54 -6.53 -0.72
CA LEU A 40 18.30 -6.24 0.00
C LEU A 40 18.39 -6.58 1.50
N LYS A 41 19.14 -7.62 1.85
CA LYS A 41 19.34 -8.10 3.22
C LYS A 41 20.44 -7.35 4.00
N ARG A 42 21.21 -6.47 3.35
CA ARG A 42 22.37 -5.78 3.96
C ARG A 42 22.05 -5.05 5.28
N ASP A 43 20.83 -4.51 5.40
CA ASP A 43 20.41 -3.74 6.58
C ASP A 43 19.54 -4.59 7.54
N GLY A 44 19.57 -5.92 7.40
CA GLY A 44 18.91 -6.86 8.28
C GLY A 44 17.43 -7.10 7.98
N LYS A 45 16.60 -7.13 9.03
CA LYS A 45 15.17 -7.47 8.94
C LYS A 45 14.42 -6.42 8.11
N GLY A 46 13.41 -6.85 7.36
CA GLY A 46 12.54 -5.96 6.58
C GLY A 46 12.85 -5.87 5.08
N TYR A 47 13.74 -6.71 4.56
CA TYR A 47 14.06 -6.74 3.13
C TYR A 47 12.82 -6.93 2.23
N GLN A 48 11.80 -7.70 2.67
CA GLN A 48 10.54 -7.87 1.93
C GLN A 48 9.72 -6.57 1.85
N THR A 49 9.65 -5.81 2.95
CA THR A 49 9.00 -4.50 2.97
C THR A 49 9.72 -3.53 2.04
N ARG A 50 11.06 -3.58 2.03
CA ARG A 50 11.89 -2.75 1.15
C ARG A 50 11.74 -3.12 -0.32
N LEU A 51 11.74 -4.41 -0.64
CA LEU A 51 11.46 -4.92 -1.98
C LEU A 51 10.12 -4.38 -2.49
N ASN A 52 9.06 -4.52 -1.68
CA ASN A 52 7.73 -4.03 -2.05
C ASN A 52 7.70 -2.50 -2.23
N ALA A 53 8.43 -1.74 -1.40
CA ALA A 53 8.53 -0.29 -1.53
C ALA A 53 9.25 0.13 -2.83
N ILE A 54 10.33 -0.57 -3.20
CA ILE A 54 11.05 -0.34 -4.47
C ILE A 54 10.11 -0.61 -5.65
N LEU A 55 9.48 -1.79 -5.68
CA LEU A 55 8.57 -2.18 -6.75
C LEU A 55 7.40 -1.21 -6.91
N ARG A 56 6.81 -0.75 -5.79
CA ARG A 56 5.76 0.27 -5.80
C ARG A 56 6.21 1.58 -6.42
N ARG A 57 7.38 2.07 -6.02
CA ARG A 57 7.92 3.34 -6.54
C ARG A 57 8.15 3.25 -8.05
N GLU A 58 8.70 2.15 -8.53
CA GLU A 58 8.91 1.94 -9.97
C GLU A 58 7.59 1.81 -10.73
N MET A 59 6.60 1.11 -10.16
CA MET A 59 5.24 1.04 -10.72
C MET A 59 4.61 2.43 -10.85
N GLU A 60 4.67 3.27 -9.80
CA GLU A 60 4.14 4.63 -9.81
C GLU A 60 4.85 5.53 -10.84
N ARG A 61 6.18 5.41 -10.96
CA ARG A 61 6.97 6.11 -11.99
C ARG A 61 6.60 5.68 -13.41
N SER A 62 6.28 4.40 -13.61
CA SER A 62 5.91 3.85 -14.92
C SER A 62 4.53 4.32 -15.42
N GLY A 63 3.80 5.15 -14.66
CA GLY A 63 2.50 5.71 -15.06
C GLY A 63 1.33 4.73 -14.96
N ARG A 64 1.58 3.45 -14.66
CA ARG A 64 0.55 2.50 -14.25
C ARG A 64 0.21 2.74 -12.79
N LYS A 65 -0.70 3.67 -12.52
CA LYS A 65 -1.38 3.69 -11.21
C LYS A 65 -2.12 2.36 -11.07
N ALA A 66 -1.83 1.60 -10.02
CA ALA A 66 -2.73 0.55 -9.59
C ALA A 66 -4.07 1.22 -9.28
N ALA A 67 -5.11 0.78 -10.01
CA ALA A 67 -6.48 1.22 -9.80
C ALA A 67 -6.97 0.82 -8.40
#